data_AF-A0A7V5WM72-F1
#
_entry.id   AF-A0A7V5WM72-F1
#
_cell.length_a   1.000
_cell.length_b   1.000
_cell.length_c   1.000
_cell.angle_alpha   90.00
_cell.angle_beta   90.00
_cell.angle_gamma   90.00
#
_symmetry.space_group_name_H-M   'P 1'
#
loop_
_entity.id
_entity.type
_entity.pdbx_description
1 polymer ?
#
loop_
_entity_poly.entity_id
_entity_poly.type
_entity_poly.pdbx_seq_one_letter_code
_entity_poly.pdbx_strand_id
1 'polypeptide(L)'
;KIMTGLLRDELGFDGLSISDALEMKAIAKTHSPAQAVVAALKAGIDMPLYDVHTGNIQTHIDIFKGIDKAIKNNELDSSQIKRSQERIRRLAKRYPVDAQADLAWQSSDNELLNRVAKKAVVLLGELPELKEFKYIYAQNMVGGSASDNMTTPAQELAKALEQDYKLDKLAYDRQNIARSDLLNQTADENVVFVSSSRLRMSQAEKEFAKALAKNSKSFLHIALWNPYHSEDLPKPTLLSFGFSPWSINAVVETLKSGQASGTAPISLKTLETKS
;
A
#
# COMPACT_ATOMS: atom_id res chain seq x y z
N LYS A 1 25.96 10.27 12.48
CA LYS A 1 25.64 11.61 11.94
C LYS A 1 24.13 11.86 11.94
N ILE A 2 23.32 11.01 11.30
CA ILE A 2 21.85 11.21 11.28
C ILE A 2 21.21 10.92 12.65
N MET A 3 21.39 9.72 13.19
CA MET A 3 20.68 9.31 14.40
C MET A 3 21.08 10.09 15.66
N THR A 4 22.38 10.27 15.93
CA THR A 4 22.81 11.13 17.06
C THR A 4 22.79 12.61 16.69
N GLY A 5 23.61 13.03 15.71
CA GLY A 5 23.77 14.45 15.36
C GLY A 5 22.47 15.15 15.02
N LEU A 6 21.74 14.66 14.01
CA LEU A 6 20.49 15.32 13.61
C LEU A 6 19.34 15.02 14.59
N LEU A 7 19.00 13.74 14.81
CA LEU A 7 17.81 13.40 15.57
C LEU A 7 17.92 13.71 17.07
N ARG A 8 19.06 13.42 17.72
CA ARG A 8 19.24 13.70 19.16
C ARG A 8 19.73 15.11 19.42
N ASP A 9 20.79 15.54 18.75
CA ASP A 9 21.47 16.78 19.12
C ASP A 9 20.77 18.01 18.53
N GLU A 10 20.44 18.00 17.23
CA GLU A 10 19.78 19.14 16.57
C GLU A 10 18.26 19.19 16.80
N LEU A 11 17.55 18.06 16.63
CA LEU A 11 16.09 17.99 16.78
C LEU A 11 15.64 17.76 18.23
N GLY A 12 16.56 17.43 19.15
CA GLY A 12 16.25 17.25 20.57
C GLY A 12 15.31 16.07 20.86
N PHE A 13 15.19 15.09 19.96
CA PHE A 13 14.30 13.97 20.17
C PHE A 13 14.84 13.05 21.27
N ASP A 14 14.16 13.00 22.43
CA ASP A 14 14.51 12.08 23.51
C ASP A 14 13.65 10.81 23.55
N GLY A 15 12.69 10.65 22.63
CA GLY A 15 11.86 9.45 22.55
C GLY A 15 12.63 8.18 22.16
N LEU A 16 11.98 7.02 22.18
CA LEU A 16 12.56 5.78 21.68
C LEU A 16 12.69 5.84 20.14
N SER A 17 13.83 5.46 19.59
CA SER A 17 14.00 5.25 18.15
C SER A 17 14.08 3.76 17.82
N ILE A 18 13.31 3.33 16.83
CA ILE A 18 13.31 1.97 16.25
C ILE A 18 13.76 2.05 14.79
N SER A 19 14.50 1.06 14.29
CA SER A 19 14.81 0.98 12.87
C SER A 19 13.66 0.38 12.07
N ASP A 20 13.66 0.60 10.75
CA ASP A 20 12.96 -0.31 9.83
C ASP A 20 13.64 -1.69 9.83
N ALA A 21 13.05 -2.67 9.16
CA ALA A 21 13.51 -4.05 9.16
C ALA A 21 14.90 -4.18 8.49
N LEU A 22 15.90 -4.61 9.26
CA LEU A 22 17.31 -4.58 8.85
C LEU A 22 17.69 -5.68 7.86
N GLU A 23 16.83 -6.68 7.66
CA GLU A 23 16.99 -7.72 6.64
C GLU A 23 16.64 -7.23 5.22
N MET A 24 16.05 -6.04 5.09
CA MET A 24 15.67 -5.49 3.79
C MET A 24 16.86 -5.51 2.82
N LYS A 25 16.58 -5.77 1.54
CA LYS A 25 17.60 -5.97 0.48
C LYS A 25 18.67 -4.88 0.39
N ALA A 26 18.35 -3.65 0.81
CA ALA A 26 19.30 -2.54 0.82
C ALA A 26 20.42 -2.72 1.86
N ILE A 27 20.12 -3.30 3.02
CA ILE A 27 21.06 -3.52 4.12
C ILE A 27 21.72 -4.90 4.01
N ALA A 28 20.95 -5.95 3.72
CA ALA A 28 21.45 -7.32 3.63
C ALA A 28 22.55 -7.55 2.58
N LYS A 29 22.67 -6.68 1.57
CA LYS A 29 23.76 -6.74 0.57
C LYS A 29 25.13 -6.32 1.09
N THR A 30 25.17 -5.54 2.19
CA THR A 30 26.39 -4.86 2.63
C THR A 30 26.88 -5.31 4.00
N HIS A 31 25.98 -5.86 4.83
CA HIS A 31 26.29 -6.28 6.19
C HIS A 31 25.70 -7.66 6.46
N SER A 32 26.42 -8.46 7.22
CA SER A 32 25.80 -9.63 7.85
C SER A 32 24.71 -9.17 8.84
N PRO A 33 23.73 -10.01 9.18
CA PRO A 33 22.67 -9.66 10.13
C PRO A 33 23.19 -9.08 11.45
N ALA A 34 24.19 -9.73 12.05
CA ALA A 34 24.84 -9.27 13.28
C ALA A 34 25.54 -7.91 13.10
N GLN A 35 26.25 -7.72 11.99
CA GLN A 35 26.93 -6.45 11.68
C GLN A 35 25.92 -5.31 11.51
N ALA A 36 24.79 -5.56 10.84
CA ALA A 36 23.73 -4.58 10.64
C ALA A 36 23.14 -4.11 11.97
N VAL A 37 22.83 -5.05 12.87
CA VAL A 37 22.28 -4.75 14.20
C VAL A 37 23.29 -3.99 15.07
N VAL A 38 24.56 -4.43 15.10
CA VAL A 38 25.61 -3.72 15.85
C VAL A 38 25.83 -2.31 15.28
N ALA A 39 25.85 -2.14 13.96
CA ALA A 39 25.97 -0.83 13.34
C ALA A 39 24.80 0.10 13.68
N ALA A 40 23.58 -0.42 13.72
CA ALA A 40 22.39 0.33 14.13
C ALA A 40 22.50 0.83 15.59
N LEU A 41 22.92 -0.05 16.51
CA LEU A 41 23.17 0.32 17.91
C LEU A 41 24.26 1.39 18.03
N LYS A 42 25.38 1.23 17.30
CA LYS A 42 26.47 2.23 17.25
C LYS A 42 26.00 3.58 16.72
N ALA A 43 25.04 3.58 15.81
CA ALA A 43 24.46 4.82 15.28
C ALA A 43 23.59 5.55 16.31
N GLY A 44 23.16 4.89 17.40
CA GLY A 44 22.29 5.47 18.42
C GLY A 44 20.82 5.06 18.29
N ILE A 45 20.52 4.04 17.49
CA ILE A 45 19.18 3.42 17.46
C ILE A 45 18.99 2.62 18.75
N ASP A 46 17.88 2.85 19.45
CA ASP A 46 17.55 2.16 20.69
C ASP A 46 17.05 0.72 20.46
N MET A 47 16.26 0.51 19.39
CA MET A 47 15.69 -0.81 19.03
C MET A 47 15.92 -1.13 17.55
N PRO A 48 16.95 -1.91 17.22
CA PRO A 48 17.11 -2.47 15.88
C PRO A 48 16.00 -3.51 15.61
N LEU A 49 15.28 -3.36 14.50
CA LEU A 49 14.25 -4.29 14.05
C LEU A 49 14.85 -5.31 13.08
N TYR A 50 14.61 -6.59 13.31
CA TYR A 50 15.01 -7.68 12.42
C TYR A 50 13.89 -8.72 12.37
N ASP A 51 13.30 -8.94 11.20
CA ASP A 51 12.14 -9.82 11.06
C ASP A 51 12.53 -11.31 11.23
N VAL A 52 11.75 -12.01 12.05
CA VAL A 52 11.86 -13.45 12.28
C VAL A 52 11.30 -14.28 11.13
N HIS A 53 10.43 -13.72 10.28
CA HIS A 53 9.79 -14.46 9.18
C HIS A 53 10.72 -14.66 7.97
N THR A 54 11.81 -13.91 7.89
CA THR A 54 12.81 -13.99 6.81
C THR A 54 14.09 -14.70 7.24
N GLY A 55 14.34 -14.84 8.54
CA GLY A 55 15.49 -15.53 9.12
C GLY A 55 15.09 -16.81 9.85
N ASN A 56 16.02 -17.76 9.98
CA ASN A 56 15.84 -18.88 10.92
C ASN A 56 16.29 -18.46 12.33
N ILE A 57 15.91 -19.24 13.35
CA ILE A 57 16.32 -19.00 14.75
C ILE A 57 17.84 -18.82 14.91
N GLN A 58 18.64 -19.50 14.08
CA GLN A 58 20.10 -19.40 14.10
C GLN A 58 20.59 -17.98 13.78
N THR A 59 19.92 -17.27 12.88
CA THR A 59 20.25 -15.87 12.54
C THR A 59 20.14 -14.97 13.77
N HIS A 60 19.10 -15.14 14.58
CA HIS A 60 18.91 -14.37 15.81
C HIS A 60 19.97 -14.73 16.86
N ILE A 61 20.32 -16.00 17.00
CA ILE A 61 21.42 -16.44 17.87
C ILE A 61 22.74 -15.77 17.47
N ASP A 62 23.02 -15.68 16.17
CA ASP A 62 24.25 -15.07 15.66
C ASP A 62 24.25 -13.55 15.85
N ILE A 63 23.09 -12.90 15.73
CA ILE A 63 22.91 -11.49 16.10
C ILE A 63 23.23 -11.28 17.58
N PHE A 64 22.68 -12.10 18.49
CA PHE A 64 22.97 -11.98 19.94
C PHE A 64 24.46 -12.16 20.23
N LYS A 65 25.10 -13.18 19.65
CA LYS A 65 26.56 -13.40 19.79
C LYS A 65 27.36 -12.21 19.26
N GLY A 66 26.92 -11.60 18.15
CA GLY A 66 27.54 -10.41 17.58
C GLY A 66 27.45 -9.21 18.49
N ILE A 67 26.29 -8.97 19.10
CA ILE A 67 26.10 -7.90 20.10
C ILE A 67 26.99 -8.15 21.32
N ASP A 68 27.00 -9.36 21.87
CA ASP A 68 27.85 -9.71 23.03
C ASP A 68 29.32 -9.45 22.73
N LYS A 69 29.79 -9.81 21.54
CA LYS A 69 31.16 -9.56 21.10
C LYS A 69 31.43 -8.05 21.01
N ALA A 70 30.52 -7.27 20.43
CA ALA A 70 30.66 -5.82 20.31
C ALA A 70 30.71 -5.13 21.68
N ILE A 71 29.92 -5.59 22.65
CA ILE A 71 29.97 -5.11 24.05
C ILE A 71 31.34 -5.43 24.67
N LYS A 72 31.80 -6.69 24.58
CA LYS A 72 33.09 -7.13 25.15
C LYS A 72 34.28 -6.36 24.55
N ASN A 73 34.18 -6.00 23.28
CA ASN A 73 35.21 -5.25 22.57
C ASN A 73 35.14 -3.73 22.80
N ASN A 74 34.20 -3.24 23.63
CA ASN A 74 33.92 -1.80 23.82
C ASN A 74 33.56 -1.07 22.51
N GLU A 75 32.97 -1.77 21.55
CA GLU A 75 32.50 -1.17 20.28
C GLU A 75 31.16 -0.45 20.45
N LEU A 76 30.43 -0.75 21.53
CA LEU A 76 29.18 -0.11 21.92
C LEU A 76 29.38 0.72 23.20
N ASP A 77 28.98 2.00 23.15
CA ASP A 77 29.08 2.90 24.28
C ASP A 77 28.08 2.49 25.39
N SER A 78 28.61 2.06 26.53
CA SER A 78 27.81 1.65 27.70
C SER A 78 26.85 2.74 28.20
N SER A 79 27.23 4.01 28.07
CA SER A 79 26.37 5.13 28.46
C SER A 79 25.19 5.29 27.49
N GLN A 80 25.44 5.07 26.19
CA GLN A 80 24.39 5.04 25.17
C GLN A 80 23.43 3.87 25.39
N ILE A 81 23.94 2.67 25.67
CA ILE A 81 23.10 1.50 25.98
C ILE A 81 22.18 1.80 27.16
N LYS A 82 22.70 2.38 28.25
CA LYS A 82 21.90 2.75 29.43
C LYS A 82 20.77 3.73 29.06
N ARG A 83 21.09 4.78 28.30
CA ARG A 83 20.08 5.74 27.81
C ARG A 83 19.01 5.06 26.96
N SER A 84 19.38 4.15 26.06
CA SER A 84 18.43 3.38 25.25
C SER A 84 17.52 2.51 26.11
N GLN A 85 18.07 1.79 27.11
CA GLN A 85 17.26 0.99 28.03
C GLN A 85 16.30 1.84 28.86
N GLU A 86 16.71 3.03 29.30
CA GLU A 86 15.85 3.98 30.02
C GLU A 86 14.66 4.42 29.16
N ARG A 87 14.90 4.72 27.87
CA ARG A 87 13.83 5.06 26.92
C ARG A 87 12.84 3.92 26.70
N ILE A 88 13.36 2.69 26.55
CA ILE A 88 12.53 1.47 26.42
C ILE A 88 11.64 1.31 27.66
N ARG A 89 12.24 1.37 28.86
CA ARG A 89 11.49 1.24 30.13
C ARG A 89 10.45 2.35 30.29
N ARG A 90 10.79 3.59 29.91
CA ARG A 90 9.86 4.73 29.97
C ARG A 90 8.69 4.55 29.01
N LEU A 91 8.92 4.01 27.81
CA LEU A 91 7.85 3.69 26.86
C LEU A 91 6.94 2.59 27.42
N ALA A 92 7.52 1.47 27.88
CA ALA A 92 6.76 0.35 28.44
C ALA A 92 5.94 0.75 29.68
N LYS A 93 6.48 1.62 30.55
CA LYS A 93 5.75 2.17 31.70
C LYS A 93 4.60 3.09 31.28
N ARG A 94 4.77 3.87 30.21
CA ARG A 94 3.75 4.80 29.71
C ARG A 94 2.62 4.08 28.98
N TYR A 95 2.93 3.00 28.28
CA TYR A 95 1.99 2.20 27.50
C TYR A 95 2.08 0.72 27.94
N PRO A 96 1.57 0.37 29.13
CA PRO A 96 1.54 -1.02 29.56
C PRO A 96 0.67 -1.82 28.58
N VAL A 97 1.17 -2.96 28.11
CA VAL A 97 0.43 -3.85 27.22
C VAL A 97 -0.43 -4.77 28.07
N ASP A 98 -1.74 -4.76 27.84
CA ASP A 98 -2.65 -5.79 28.32
C ASP A 98 -2.79 -6.86 27.23
N ALA A 99 -2.57 -8.12 27.58
CA ALA A 99 -2.65 -9.24 26.65
C ALA A 99 -4.11 -9.60 26.27
N GLN A 100 -5.09 -8.98 26.92
CA GLN A 100 -6.53 -9.22 26.71
C GLN A 100 -7.22 -7.98 26.14
N ALA A 101 -6.75 -7.48 24.99
CA ALA A 101 -7.49 -6.44 24.28
C ALA A 101 -8.89 -6.98 23.88
N ASP A 102 -9.94 -6.36 24.42
CA ASP A 102 -11.32 -6.78 24.19
C ASP A 102 -11.74 -6.49 22.74
N LEU A 103 -12.42 -7.45 22.09
CA LEU A 103 -12.89 -7.32 20.70
C LEU A 103 -14.15 -6.43 20.58
N ALA A 104 -14.57 -5.82 21.69
CA ALA A 104 -15.82 -5.09 21.84
C ALA A 104 -16.03 -3.93 20.86
N TRP A 105 -14.98 -3.41 20.20
CA TRP A 105 -15.07 -2.18 19.39
C TRP A 105 -15.26 -2.44 17.88
N GLN A 106 -15.30 -3.70 17.44
CA GLN A 106 -15.30 -4.06 16.02
C GLN A 106 -16.46 -3.45 15.22
N SER A 107 -17.68 -3.42 15.74
CA SER A 107 -18.83 -2.91 14.99
C SER A 107 -18.78 -1.39 14.81
N SER A 108 -18.51 -0.64 15.88
CA SER A 108 -18.37 0.81 15.81
C SER A 108 -17.17 1.23 14.97
N ASP A 109 -16.07 0.47 15.04
CA ASP A 109 -14.89 0.70 14.22
C ASP A 109 -15.20 0.46 12.74
N ASN A 110 -15.93 -0.60 12.41
CA ASN A 110 -16.36 -0.88 11.04
C ASN A 110 -17.25 0.24 10.46
N GLU A 111 -18.19 0.77 11.25
CA GLU A 111 -19.01 1.90 10.81
C GLU A 111 -18.19 3.17 10.58
N LEU A 112 -17.23 3.45 11.48
CA LEU A 112 -16.32 4.57 11.33
C LEU A 112 -15.44 4.41 10.08
N LEU A 113 -14.84 3.23 9.89
CA LEU A 113 -13.97 2.93 8.76
C LEU A 113 -14.71 3.01 7.43
N ASN A 114 -15.95 2.50 7.34
CA ASN A 114 -16.80 2.67 6.16
C ASN A 114 -17.06 4.16 5.86
N ARG A 115 -17.39 4.93 6.89
CA ARG A 115 -17.66 6.38 6.75
C ARG A 115 -16.43 7.15 6.30
N VAL A 116 -15.27 6.84 6.86
CA VAL A 116 -13.99 7.45 6.49
C VAL A 116 -13.61 7.06 5.07
N ALA A 117 -13.72 5.77 4.71
CA ALA A 117 -13.44 5.29 3.36
C ALA A 117 -14.33 5.98 2.31
N LYS A 118 -15.63 6.12 2.57
CA LYS A 118 -16.57 6.84 1.68
C LYS A 118 -16.19 8.30 1.48
N LYS A 119 -15.75 8.98 2.55
CA LYS A 119 -15.27 10.37 2.47
C LYS A 119 -13.91 10.50 1.80
N ALA A 120 -13.13 9.43 1.71
CA ALA A 120 -11.82 9.42 1.08
C ALA A 120 -11.90 9.20 -0.45
N VAL A 121 -13.01 8.65 -0.97
CA VAL A 121 -13.17 8.42 -2.41
C VAL A 121 -13.21 9.76 -3.14
N VAL A 122 -12.35 9.91 -4.15
CA VAL A 122 -12.29 11.09 -5.03
C VAL A 122 -12.83 10.70 -6.39
N LEU A 123 -13.74 11.49 -6.93
CA LEU A 123 -14.22 11.39 -8.31
C LEU A 123 -13.61 12.51 -9.15
N LEU A 124 -12.99 12.14 -10.27
CA LEU A 124 -12.47 13.05 -11.27
C LEU A 124 -13.31 12.94 -12.54
N GLY A 125 -14.05 14.01 -12.89
CA GLY A 125 -15.01 14.00 -14.00
C GLY A 125 -16.41 13.58 -13.56
N GLU A 126 -17.29 13.35 -14.51
CA GLU A 126 -18.67 12.94 -14.26
C GLU A 126 -18.82 11.44 -14.49
N LEU A 127 -19.45 10.72 -13.55
CA LEU A 127 -19.71 9.29 -13.73
C LEU A 127 -20.64 9.07 -14.92
N PRO A 128 -20.38 8.06 -15.78
CA PRO A 128 -21.27 7.75 -16.88
C PRO A 128 -22.57 7.14 -16.33
N GLU A 129 -23.63 7.11 -17.12
CA GLU A 129 -24.80 6.28 -16.77
C GLU A 129 -24.35 4.83 -16.67
N LEU A 130 -24.34 4.28 -15.46
CA LEU A 130 -23.83 2.93 -15.17
C LEU A 130 -24.76 1.80 -15.66
N LYS A 131 -25.59 2.05 -16.69
CA LYS A 131 -26.49 1.05 -17.29
C LYS A 131 -25.67 -0.15 -17.72
N GLU A 132 -25.84 -1.25 -17.00
CA GLU A 132 -25.17 -2.55 -17.17
C GLU A 132 -23.72 -2.42 -17.65
N PHE A 133 -22.80 -2.06 -16.74
CA PHE A 133 -21.39 -2.35 -17.00
C PHE A 133 -21.28 -3.82 -17.39
N LYS A 134 -20.72 -4.09 -18.57
CA LYS A 134 -20.62 -5.45 -19.09
C LYS A 134 -19.26 -6.04 -18.80
N TYR A 135 -18.19 -5.23 -18.86
CA TYR A 135 -16.83 -5.72 -18.70
C TYR A 135 -16.06 -4.99 -17.61
N ILE A 136 -15.33 -5.76 -16.80
CA ILE A 136 -14.34 -5.24 -15.86
C ILE A 136 -12.97 -5.82 -16.17
N TYR A 137 -12.03 -4.94 -16.53
CA TYR A 137 -10.61 -5.26 -16.69
C TYR A 137 -9.90 -5.13 -15.35
N ALA A 138 -9.64 -6.28 -14.73
CA ALA A 138 -8.93 -6.36 -13.47
C ALA A 138 -7.49 -6.84 -13.69
N GLN A 139 -6.53 -6.13 -13.12
CA GLN A 139 -5.14 -6.55 -13.13
C GLN A 139 -4.98 -7.92 -12.42
N ASN A 140 -4.35 -8.88 -13.10
CA ASN A 140 -3.73 -10.01 -12.41
C ASN A 140 -2.43 -9.54 -11.74
N MET A 141 -2.44 -9.37 -10.43
CA MET A 141 -1.21 -9.31 -9.66
C MET A 141 -0.65 -10.72 -9.52
N VAL A 142 0.49 -10.98 -10.17
CA VAL A 142 1.37 -12.09 -9.82
C VAL A 142 2.50 -11.51 -8.97
N GLY A 143 2.46 -11.78 -7.66
CA GLY A 143 3.59 -11.57 -6.75
C GLY A 143 3.81 -10.12 -6.30
N GLY A 144 3.67 -9.88 -4.99
CA GLY A 144 3.88 -8.54 -4.42
C GLY A 144 4.20 -8.46 -2.94
N SER A 145 4.16 -9.54 -2.15
CA SER A 145 4.72 -9.75 -0.79
C SER A 145 4.20 -11.09 -0.25
N ALA A 146 4.80 -11.65 0.80
CA ALA A 146 4.40 -12.93 1.41
C ALA A 146 2.94 -12.95 1.95
N SER A 147 2.26 -11.80 1.96
CA SER A 147 0.85 -11.62 2.34
C SER A 147 -0.16 -11.71 1.17
N ASP A 148 0.29 -11.80 -0.08
CA ASP A 148 -0.57 -11.58 -1.27
C ASP A 148 -1.21 -12.86 -1.86
N ASN A 149 -1.27 -13.96 -1.10
CA ASN A 149 -1.65 -15.27 -1.64
C ASN A 149 -3.16 -15.56 -1.70
N MET A 150 -4.05 -14.58 -1.52
CA MET A 150 -5.49 -14.79 -1.65
C MET A 150 -6.13 -13.61 -2.39
N THR A 151 -6.39 -13.79 -3.69
CA THR A 151 -7.04 -12.83 -4.61
C THR A 151 -6.37 -11.46 -4.79
N THR A 152 -6.37 -10.93 -6.01
CA THR A 152 -5.78 -9.60 -6.27
C THR A 152 -6.78 -8.52 -5.86
N PRO A 153 -6.35 -7.33 -5.42
CA PRO A 153 -7.24 -6.22 -5.07
C PRO A 153 -8.30 -5.87 -6.13
N ALA A 154 -7.90 -5.92 -7.40
CA ALA A 154 -8.80 -5.65 -8.52
C ALA A 154 -9.86 -6.75 -8.68
N GLN A 155 -9.53 -7.99 -8.34
CA GLN A 155 -10.48 -9.12 -8.37
C GLN A 155 -11.49 -9.04 -7.22
N GLU A 156 -11.09 -8.57 -6.04
CA GLU A 156 -12.01 -8.35 -4.92
C GLU A 156 -13.04 -7.26 -5.24
N LEU A 157 -12.60 -6.15 -5.85
CA LEU A 157 -13.53 -5.13 -6.34
C LEU A 157 -14.49 -5.70 -7.39
N ALA A 158 -13.99 -6.48 -8.37
CA ALA A 158 -14.84 -7.10 -9.37
C ALA A 158 -15.92 -7.98 -8.73
N LYS A 159 -15.53 -8.82 -7.76
CA LYS A 159 -16.45 -9.67 -7.00
C LYS A 159 -17.49 -8.86 -6.20
N ALA A 160 -17.10 -7.73 -5.64
CA ALA A 160 -18.02 -6.85 -4.92
C ALA A 160 -19.05 -6.23 -5.88
N LEU A 161 -18.63 -5.82 -7.08
CA LEU A 161 -19.52 -5.26 -8.09
C LEU A 161 -20.46 -6.31 -8.70
N GLU A 162 -20.03 -7.56 -8.82
CA GLU A 162 -20.87 -8.68 -9.32
C GLU A 162 -22.14 -8.91 -8.48
N GLN A 163 -22.19 -8.42 -7.23
CA GLN A 163 -23.39 -8.52 -6.39
C GLN A 163 -24.53 -7.64 -6.90
N ASP A 164 -24.20 -6.54 -7.58
CA ASP A 164 -25.17 -5.53 -8.03
C ASP A 164 -25.22 -5.38 -9.56
N TYR A 165 -24.19 -5.85 -10.27
CA TYR A 165 -24.01 -5.68 -11.71
C TYR A 165 -23.69 -7.01 -12.41
N LYS A 166 -24.24 -7.23 -13.60
CA LYS A 166 -23.89 -8.39 -14.44
C LYS A 166 -22.59 -8.11 -15.20
N LEU A 167 -21.47 -8.52 -14.62
CA LEU A 167 -20.13 -8.22 -15.13
C LEU A 167 -19.42 -9.48 -15.64
N ASP A 168 -18.93 -9.42 -16.88
CA ASP A 168 -17.91 -10.31 -17.41
C ASP A 168 -16.54 -9.80 -16.97
N LYS A 169 -15.88 -10.58 -16.12
CA LYS A 169 -14.54 -10.26 -15.63
C LYS A 169 -13.48 -10.68 -16.65
N LEU A 170 -12.69 -9.71 -17.09
CA LEU A 170 -11.53 -9.93 -17.95
C LEU A 170 -10.26 -9.60 -17.17
N ALA A 171 -9.32 -10.53 -17.16
CA ALA A 171 -8.05 -10.33 -16.51
C ALA A 171 -6.99 -9.95 -17.54
N TYR A 172 -6.08 -9.05 -17.16
CA TYR A 172 -4.90 -8.72 -17.98
C TYR A 172 -3.62 -8.79 -17.15
N ASP A 173 -2.53 -9.20 -17.80
CA ASP A 173 -1.18 -9.18 -17.22
C ASP A 173 -0.46 -7.89 -17.67
N ARG A 174 0.02 -7.10 -16.70
CA ARG A 174 0.77 -5.86 -16.96
C ARG A 174 2.10 -6.09 -17.64
N GLN A 175 2.72 -7.25 -17.41
CA GLN A 175 4.01 -7.59 -18.02
C GLN A 175 3.83 -8.13 -19.44
N ASN A 176 2.66 -8.71 -19.73
CA ASN A 176 2.36 -9.32 -21.02
C ASN A 176 0.91 -9.03 -21.46
N ILE A 177 0.69 -7.83 -21.97
CA ILE A 177 -0.65 -7.39 -22.40
C ILE A 177 -0.95 -7.96 -23.79
N ALA A 178 -1.81 -8.98 -23.86
CA ALA A 178 -2.37 -9.48 -25.11
C ALA A 178 -3.47 -8.52 -25.62
N ARG A 179 -3.11 -7.58 -26.51
CA ARG A 179 -3.96 -6.44 -26.88
C ARG A 179 -5.16 -6.79 -27.78
N SER A 180 -5.00 -7.67 -28.77
CA SER A 180 -5.96 -7.83 -29.88
C SER A 180 -7.29 -8.44 -29.45
N ASP A 181 -7.25 -9.50 -28.66
CA ASP A 181 -8.43 -10.33 -28.39
C ASP A 181 -9.35 -9.64 -27.38
N LEU A 182 -8.75 -8.94 -26.41
CA LEU A 182 -9.45 -8.18 -25.39
C LEU A 182 -10.15 -6.94 -25.96
N LEU A 183 -9.50 -6.19 -26.85
CA LEU A 183 -10.08 -4.97 -27.41
C LEU A 183 -11.32 -5.24 -28.27
N ASN A 184 -11.33 -6.34 -29.03
CA ASN A 184 -12.46 -6.69 -29.88
C ASN A 184 -13.69 -7.15 -29.09
N GLN A 185 -13.48 -7.82 -27.95
CA GLN A 185 -14.56 -8.36 -27.12
C GLN A 185 -15.41 -7.26 -26.47
N THR A 186 -14.87 -6.05 -26.33
CA THR A 186 -15.44 -4.97 -25.52
C THR A 186 -15.77 -3.70 -26.31
N ALA A 187 -15.72 -3.82 -27.64
CA ALA A 187 -16.11 -2.75 -28.55
C ALA A 187 -17.58 -2.36 -28.33
N ASP A 188 -17.87 -1.06 -28.26
CA ASP A 188 -19.20 -0.48 -28.06
C ASP A 188 -19.91 -0.87 -26.75
N GLU A 189 -19.17 -1.38 -25.76
CA GLU A 189 -19.69 -1.80 -24.46
C GLU A 189 -19.27 -0.84 -23.34
N ASN A 190 -19.89 -0.94 -22.16
CA ASN A 190 -19.51 -0.18 -20.97
C ASN A 190 -18.40 -0.91 -20.21
N VAL A 191 -17.24 -0.27 -20.08
CA VAL A 191 -16.01 -0.89 -19.57
C VAL A 191 -15.52 -0.20 -18.30
N VAL A 192 -15.26 -0.99 -17.26
CA VAL A 192 -14.51 -0.58 -16.08
C VAL A 192 -13.07 -1.07 -16.20
N PHE A 193 -12.10 -0.16 -16.11
CA PHE A 193 -10.69 -0.50 -16.04
C PHE A 193 -10.17 -0.27 -14.62
N VAL A 194 -9.63 -1.31 -13.98
CA VAL A 194 -9.16 -1.26 -12.59
C VAL A 194 -7.63 -1.37 -12.54
N SER A 195 -6.99 -0.33 -12.03
CA SER A 195 -5.54 -0.34 -11.78
C SER A 195 -5.25 -0.46 -10.28
N SER A 196 -4.47 -1.46 -9.89
CA SER A 196 -4.19 -1.75 -8.47
C SER A 196 -2.70 -1.71 -8.09
N SER A 197 -1.82 -1.24 -8.97
CA SER A 197 -0.38 -1.17 -8.68
C SER A 197 0.05 0.12 -7.97
N ARG A 198 1.10 0.00 -7.14
CA ARG A 198 1.88 1.14 -6.61
C ARG A 198 2.71 1.83 -7.69
N LEU A 199 3.17 1.09 -8.70
CA LEU A 199 4.05 1.60 -9.75
C LEU A 199 3.25 2.25 -10.87
N ARG A 200 3.81 3.32 -11.46
CA ARG A 200 3.26 3.96 -12.66
C ARG A 200 3.00 2.94 -13.77
N MET A 201 2.00 3.21 -14.61
CA MET A 201 1.71 2.40 -15.78
C MET A 201 2.90 2.39 -16.75
N SER A 202 3.21 1.21 -17.29
CA SER A 202 4.15 1.11 -18.41
C SER A 202 3.54 1.74 -19.66
N GLN A 203 4.36 2.10 -20.64
CA GLN A 203 3.85 2.64 -21.91
C GLN A 203 2.83 1.68 -22.57
N ALA A 204 3.10 0.38 -22.54
CA ALA A 204 2.20 -0.62 -23.08
C ALA A 204 0.85 -0.69 -22.35
N GLU A 205 0.85 -0.54 -21.03
CA GLU A 205 -0.39 -0.51 -20.23
C GLU A 205 -1.21 0.76 -20.50
N LYS A 206 -0.54 1.91 -20.62
CA LYS A 206 -1.21 3.17 -20.98
C LYS A 206 -1.86 3.06 -22.35
N GLU A 207 -1.15 2.53 -23.35
CA GLU A 207 -1.69 2.33 -24.69
C GLU A 207 -2.90 1.40 -24.71
N PHE A 208 -2.83 0.30 -23.97
CA PHE A 208 -3.93 -0.65 -23.85
C PHE A 208 -5.17 -0.03 -23.20
N ALA A 209 -5.01 0.62 -22.04
CA ALA A 209 -6.13 1.24 -21.34
C ALA A 209 -6.72 2.43 -22.13
N LYS A 210 -5.90 3.20 -22.85
CA LYS A 210 -6.38 4.24 -23.77
C LYS A 210 -7.13 3.66 -24.97
N ALA A 211 -6.67 2.54 -25.52
CA ALA A 211 -7.37 1.85 -26.60
C ALA A 211 -8.73 1.30 -26.12
N LEU A 212 -8.80 0.73 -24.91
CA LEU A 212 -10.07 0.34 -24.28
C LEU A 212 -11.01 1.54 -24.14
N ALA A 213 -10.51 2.66 -23.63
CA ALA A 213 -11.32 3.87 -23.47
C ALA A 213 -11.83 4.43 -24.80
N LYS A 214 -11.03 4.33 -25.87
CA LYS A 214 -11.42 4.80 -27.21
C LYS A 214 -12.46 3.90 -27.89
N ASN A 215 -12.39 2.59 -27.66
CA ASN A 215 -13.23 1.61 -28.35
C ASN A 215 -14.51 1.25 -27.58
N SER A 216 -14.62 1.65 -26.31
CA SER A 216 -15.80 1.41 -25.47
C SER A 216 -16.84 2.51 -25.66
N LYS A 217 -18.11 2.16 -25.43
CA LYS A 217 -19.20 3.13 -25.40
C LYS A 217 -19.10 4.07 -24.20
N SER A 218 -18.75 3.51 -23.04
CA SER A 218 -18.42 4.27 -21.83
C SER A 218 -17.22 3.65 -21.15
N PHE A 219 -16.34 4.49 -20.63
CA PHE A 219 -15.14 4.09 -19.91
C PHE A 219 -15.15 4.67 -18.50
N LEU A 220 -14.86 3.82 -17.51
CA LEU A 220 -14.59 4.24 -16.14
C LEU A 220 -13.26 3.68 -15.69
N HIS A 221 -12.37 4.55 -15.23
CA HIS A 221 -11.15 4.11 -14.54
C HIS A 221 -11.35 4.09 -13.03
N ILE A 222 -10.97 2.99 -12.37
CA ILE A 222 -10.89 2.90 -10.92
C ILE A 222 -9.43 2.65 -10.52
N ALA A 223 -8.82 3.61 -9.82
CA ALA A 223 -7.47 3.49 -9.29
C ALA A 223 -7.51 3.13 -7.80
N LEU A 224 -7.14 1.89 -7.51
CA LEU A 224 -7.18 1.35 -6.15
C LEU A 224 -5.98 1.76 -5.29
N TRP A 225 -4.90 2.27 -5.87
CA TRP A 225 -3.69 2.57 -5.10
C TRP A 225 -2.96 3.82 -5.55
N ASN A 226 -2.34 3.78 -6.74
CA ASN A 226 -1.57 4.90 -7.24
C ASN A 226 -2.53 5.91 -7.91
N PRO A 227 -2.79 7.07 -7.28
CA PRO A 227 -3.74 8.05 -7.81
C PRO A 227 -3.28 8.67 -9.12
N TYR A 228 -1.97 8.63 -9.39
CA TYR A 228 -1.42 9.26 -10.56
C TYR A 228 -1.69 8.49 -11.87
N HIS A 229 -2.25 7.29 -11.79
CA HIS A 229 -2.80 6.62 -12.97
C HIS A 229 -3.94 7.42 -13.62
N SER A 230 -4.64 8.27 -12.84
CA SER A 230 -5.63 9.21 -13.37
C SER A 230 -5.04 10.27 -14.31
N GLU A 231 -3.73 10.53 -14.23
CA GLU A 231 -3.04 11.46 -15.14
C GLU A 231 -2.76 10.79 -16.50
N ASP A 232 -2.78 9.46 -16.53
CA ASP A 232 -2.40 8.68 -17.71
C ASP A 232 -3.61 8.28 -18.57
N LEU A 233 -4.83 8.33 -18.02
CA LEU A 233 -6.06 7.83 -18.63
C LEU A 233 -7.13 8.93 -18.73
N PRO A 234 -8.09 8.80 -19.68
CA PRO A 234 -9.21 9.73 -19.75
C PRO A 234 -10.15 9.60 -18.53
N LYS A 235 -10.81 10.71 -18.20
CA LYS A 235 -11.92 10.75 -17.24
C LYS A 235 -13.14 9.98 -17.78
N PRO A 236 -14.06 9.54 -16.91
CA PRO A 236 -14.03 9.67 -15.45
C PRO A 236 -13.09 8.68 -14.74
N THR A 237 -12.59 9.11 -13.58
CA THR A 237 -11.75 8.29 -12.71
C THR A 237 -12.20 8.34 -11.26
N LEU A 238 -12.35 7.18 -10.63
CA LEU A 238 -12.52 7.03 -9.18
C LEU A 238 -11.20 6.65 -8.51
N LEU A 239 -10.82 7.36 -7.45
CA LEU A 239 -9.65 7.07 -6.63
C LEU A 239 -10.09 6.63 -5.24
N SER A 240 -9.69 5.43 -4.82
CA SER A 240 -9.98 4.92 -3.47
C SER A 240 -8.78 4.98 -2.53
N PHE A 241 -7.56 5.21 -3.06
CA PHE A 241 -6.27 5.24 -2.32
C PHE A 241 -5.94 3.96 -1.52
N GLY A 242 -6.74 2.91 -1.69
CA GLY A 242 -6.57 1.62 -1.08
C GLY A 242 -7.64 0.64 -1.55
N PHE A 243 -7.47 -0.61 -1.14
CA PHE A 243 -8.34 -1.73 -1.49
C PHE A 243 -8.72 -2.56 -0.27
N SER A 244 -8.71 -1.95 0.92
CA SER A 244 -9.33 -2.58 2.08
C SER A 244 -10.81 -2.88 1.81
N PRO A 245 -11.44 -3.82 2.54
CA PRO A 245 -12.88 -4.08 2.38
C PRO A 245 -13.74 -2.80 2.47
N TRP A 246 -13.39 -1.87 3.37
CA TRP A 246 -14.08 -0.58 3.50
C TRP A 246 -13.86 0.33 2.29
N SER A 247 -12.64 0.35 1.73
CA SER A 247 -12.33 1.10 0.50
C SER A 247 -13.09 0.54 -0.72
N ILE A 248 -13.19 -0.78 -0.84
CA ILE A 248 -13.96 -1.44 -1.90
C ILE A 248 -15.44 -1.11 -1.75
N ASN A 249 -16.01 -1.26 -0.55
CA ASN A 249 -17.40 -0.91 -0.29
C ASN A 249 -17.70 0.56 -0.61
N ALA A 250 -16.79 1.47 -0.22
CA ALA A 250 -16.91 2.89 -0.54
C ALA A 250 -16.95 3.18 -2.06
N VAL A 251 -16.18 2.45 -2.87
CA VAL A 251 -16.24 2.55 -4.34
C VAL A 251 -17.61 2.08 -4.85
N VAL A 252 -18.09 0.93 -4.39
CA VAL A 252 -19.42 0.39 -4.78
C VAL A 252 -20.54 1.37 -4.41
N GLU A 253 -20.53 1.92 -3.20
CA GLU A 253 -21.52 2.93 -2.77
C GLU A 253 -21.44 4.23 -3.58
N THR A 254 -20.23 4.66 -3.94
CA THR A 254 -20.01 5.85 -4.77
C THR A 254 -20.60 5.65 -6.17
N LEU A 255 -20.41 4.47 -6.75
CA LEU A 255 -20.99 4.11 -8.04
C LEU A 255 -22.53 4.10 -7.96
N LYS A 256 -23.11 3.50 -6.92
CA LYS A 256 -24.57 3.48 -6.72
C LYS A 256 -25.17 4.87 -6.53
N SER A 257 -24.51 5.72 -5.74
CA SER A 257 -25.02 7.06 -5.41
C SER A 257 -24.69 8.11 -6.47
N GLY A 258 -23.71 7.86 -7.33
CA GLY A 258 -23.18 8.83 -8.29
C GLY A 258 -22.38 9.97 -7.66
N GLN A 259 -22.08 9.90 -6.36
CA GLN A 259 -21.51 11.01 -5.60
C GLN A 259 -20.27 10.60 -4.80
N ALA A 260 -19.21 11.40 -4.93
CA ALA A 260 -18.00 11.31 -4.12
C ALA A 260 -17.75 12.66 -3.42
N SER A 261 -17.17 12.63 -2.22
CA SER A 261 -16.91 13.83 -1.42
C SER A 261 -15.44 14.07 -1.11
N GLY A 262 -14.57 13.11 -1.46
CA GLY A 262 -13.14 13.23 -1.23
C GLY A 262 -12.50 14.29 -2.11
N THR A 263 -11.41 14.87 -1.59
CA THR A 263 -10.52 15.74 -2.35
C THR A 263 -9.15 15.06 -2.45
N ALA A 264 -8.53 15.09 -3.63
CA ALA A 264 -7.20 14.50 -3.79
C ALA A 264 -6.19 15.23 -2.88
N PRO A 265 -5.40 14.51 -2.05
CA PRO A 265 -4.42 15.13 -1.14
C PRO A 265 -3.16 15.63 -1.87
N ILE A 266 -3.14 15.53 -3.20
CA ILE A 266 -2.03 15.87 -4.08
C ILE A 266 -2.58 16.56 -5.34
N SER A 267 -1.75 17.40 -5.97
CA SER A 267 -2.08 17.96 -7.27
C SER A 267 -1.99 16.87 -8.34
N LEU A 268 -3.08 16.66 -9.08
CA LEU A 268 -3.16 15.71 -10.18
C LEU A 268 -3.30 16.47 -11.51
N LYS A 269 -2.42 16.19 -12.46
CA LYS A 269 -2.51 16.73 -13.82
C LYS A 269 -3.50 15.90 -14.61
N THR A 270 -4.76 16.32 -14.67
CA THR A 270 -5.74 15.59 -15.47
C THR A 270 -5.58 15.89 -16.95
N LEU A 271 -5.60 14.85 -17.78
CA LEU A 271 -5.75 15.01 -19.24
C LEU A 271 -7.09 15.71 -19.49
N GLU A 272 -7.06 16.93 -20.04
CA GLU A 272 -8.26 17.51 -20.64
C GLU A 272 -8.56 16.70 -21.90
N THR A 273 -9.74 16.08 -21.95
CA THR A 273 -10.31 15.60 -23.20
C THR A 273 -10.56 16.83 -24.05
N LYS A 274 -9.68 17.08 -25.04
CA LYS A 274 -10.01 18.00 -26.12
C LYS A 274 -11.31 17.50 -26.76
N SER A 275 -12.31 18.37 -26.70
CA SER A 275 -13.62 18.21 -27.34
C SER A 275 -13.48 18.07 -28.84
#